data_AF-A0A7S2NQD3-F1
#
_entry.id   AF-A0A7S2NQD3-F1
#
_cell.length_a   1.000
_cell.length_b   1.000
_cell.length_c   1.000
_cell.angle_alpha   90.00
_cell.angle_beta   90.00
_cell.angle_gamma   90.00
#
_symmetry.space_group_name_H-M   'P 1'
#
loop_
_entity.id
_entity.type
_entity.pdbx_description
1 polymer ?
#
loop_
_entity_poly.entity_id
_entity_poly.type
_entity_poly.pdbx_seq_one_letter_code
_entity_poly.pdbx_strand_id
1 'polypeptide(L)'
;MEDSKALHLDPADLHAEIAKLAKEVKSLESYDLKGEVTKLQEQLRSMTNALQQSTAQMANLRGQPARSKISHMSSEVTDNNPYSRLMALKTMGIVKNYEIIRTFSVAIVGMG
;
A
#
# COMPACT_ATOMS: atom_id res chain seq x y z
N MET A 1 7.35 44.03 59.15
CA MET A 1 7.24 44.97 58.00
C MET A 1 7.60 44.16 56.80
N GLU A 2 6.59 43.79 56.01
CA GLU A 2 6.76 42.97 54.81
C GLU A 2 7.37 43.81 53.70
N ASP A 3 8.61 43.50 53.33
CA ASP A 3 9.22 44.02 52.11
C ASP A 3 8.51 43.36 50.92
N SER A 4 7.53 44.08 50.39
CA SER A 4 6.89 43.77 49.12
C SER A 4 7.97 43.82 48.02
N LYS A 5 8.38 42.64 47.55
CA LYS A 5 9.08 42.45 46.26
C LYS A 5 8.20 43.04 45.16
N ALA A 6 8.35 44.34 44.90
CA ALA A 6 7.87 44.96 43.69
C ALA A 6 8.58 44.25 42.54
N LEU A 7 7.80 43.49 41.77
CA LEU A 7 8.21 42.87 40.53
C LEU A 7 8.61 44.00 39.57
N HIS A 8 9.88 44.43 39.61
CA HIS A 8 10.39 45.43 38.69
C HIS A 8 10.54 44.73 37.34
N LEU A 9 9.47 44.76 36.54
CA LEU A 9 9.53 44.42 35.13
C LEU A 9 10.34 45.52 34.45
N ASP A 10 11.65 45.28 34.28
CA ASP A 10 12.51 46.16 33.52
C ASP A 10 11.98 46.19 32.06
N PRO A 11 11.72 47.37 31.48
CA PRO A 11 11.34 47.50 30.08
C PRO A 11 12.26 46.70 29.13
N ALA A 12 13.55 46.57 29.46
CA ALA A 12 14.51 45.80 28.68
C ALA A 12 14.16 44.30 28.57
N ASP A 13 13.64 43.70 29.64
CA ASP A 13 13.25 42.29 29.66
C ASP A 13 12.01 42.04 28.80
N LEU A 14 11.05 42.98 28.80
CA LEU A 14 9.88 42.91 27.91
C LEU A 14 10.30 43.03 26.45
N HIS A 15 11.23 43.92 26.12
CA HIS A 15 11.73 44.08 24.76
C HIS A 15 12.45 42.81 24.26
N ALA A 16 13.21 42.15 25.13
CA ALA A 16 13.86 40.88 24.82
C ALA A 16 12.83 39.76 24.55
N GLU A 17 11.80 39.65 25.38
CA GLU A 17 10.73 38.65 25.21
C GLU A 17 9.91 38.91 23.94
N ILE A 18 9.59 40.18 23.64
CA ILE A 18 8.90 40.57 22.40
C ILE A 18 9.76 40.22 21.17
N ALA A 19 11.07 40.46 21.21
CA ALA A 19 11.97 40.13 20.10
C ALA A 19 12.06 38.61 19.87
N LYS A 20 12.05 37.82 20.95
CA LYS A 20 12.04 36.36 20.90
C LYS A 20 10.72 35.84 20.31
N LEU A 21 9.58 36.34 20.77
CA LEU A 21 8.26 36.02 20.23
C LEU A 21 8.14 36.38 18.75
N ALA A 22 8.65 37.56 18.34
CA ALA A 22 8.64 37.98 16.94
C ALA A 22 9.46 37.05 16.04
N LYS A 23 10.59 36.54 16.53
CA LYS A 23 11.40 35.55 15.81
C LYS A 23 10.66 34.22 15.64
N GLU A 24 9.94 33.80 16.67
CA GLU A 24 9.17 32.55 16.67
C GLU A 24 7.97 32.62 15.73
N VAL A 25 7.22 33.74 15.74
CA VAL A 25 6.13 34.01 14.79
C VAL A 25 6.65 34.00 13.35
N LYS A 26 7.79 34.64 13.07
CA LYS A 26 8.41 34.64 11.74
C LYS A 26 8.83 33.22 11.28
N SER A 27 9.23 32.35 12.21
CA SER A 27 9.52 30.96 11.89
C SER A 27 8.24 30.18 11.54
N LEU A 28 7.12 30.46 12.21
CA LEU A 28 5.82 29.86 11.92
C LEU A 28 5.27 30.31 10.55
N GLU A 29 5.50 31.56 10.15
CA GLU A 29 5.16 32.08 8.82
C GLU A 29 5.95 31.39 7.69
N SER A 30 7.11 30.81 7.99
CA SER A 30 7.95 30.11 7.01
C SER A 30 7.51 28.66 6.72
N TYR A 31 6.61 28.11 7.54
CA TYR A 31 6.02 26.79 7.26
C TYR A 31 4.94 26.93 6.17
N ASP A 32 5.26 26.46 4.96
CA ASP A 32 4.32 26.40 3.83
C ASP A 32 3.29 25.28 4.01
N LEU A 33 2.39 25.45 4.98
CA LEU A 33 1.27 24.53 5.24
C LEU A 33 0.41 24.34 3.99
N LYS A 34 0.30 25.36 3.14
CA LYS A 34 -0.48 25.30 1.91
C LYS A 34 0.17 24.35 0.90
N GLY A 35 1.48 24.40 0.75
CA GLY A 35 2.26 23.47 -0.07
C GLY A 35 2.19 22.02 0.43
N GLU A 36 2.08 21.81 1.75
CA GLU A 36 1.96 20.46 2.29
C GLU A 36 0.54 19.88 2.10
N VAL A 37 -0.49 20.71 2.28
CA VAL A 37 -1.89 20.33 2.00
C VAL A 37 -2.07 19.96 0.52
N THR A 38 -1.47 20.70 -0.42
CA THR A 38 -1.56 20.39 -1.84
C THR A 38 -0.89 19.06 -2.19
N LYS A 39 0.29 18.77 -1.62
CA LYS A 39 0.94 17.45 -1.78
C LYS A 39 0.08 16.31 -1.25
N LEU A 40 -0.49 16.47 -0.06
CA LEU A 40 -1.37 15.47 0.53
C LEU A 40 -2.63 15.24 -0.32
N GLN A 41 -3.21 16.31 -0.88
CA GLN A 41 -4.33 16.23 -1.81
C GLN A 41 -3.96 15.44 -3.08
N GLU A 42 -2.78 15.68 -3.65
CA GLU A 42 -2.27 14.95 -4.83
C GLU A 42 -2.05 13.46 -4.51
N GLN A 43 -1.48 13.15 -3.34
CA GLN A 43 -1.28 11.78 -2.88
C GLN A 43 -2.61 11.03 -2.70
N LEU A 44 -3.61 11.65 -2.06
CA LEU A 44 -4.94 11.05 -1.91
C LEU A 44 -5.61 10.80 -3.26
N ARG A 45 -5.45 11.71 -4.22
CA ARG A 45 -6.00 11.56 -5.57
C ARG A 45 -5.36 10.38 -6.31
N SER A 46 -4.05 10.27 -6.29
CA SER A 46 -3.34 9.16 -6.95
C SER A 46 -3.68 7.80 -6.33
N MET A 47 -3.75 7.73 -4.99
CA MET A 47 -4.15 6.51 -4.28
C MET A 47 -5.58 6.10 -4.61
N THR A 48 -6.52 7.06 -4.65
CA THR A 48 -7.92 6.79 -5.01
C THR A 48 -8.03 6.22 -6.42
N ASN A 49 -7.30 6.78 -7.39
CA ASN A 49 -7.28 6.29 -8.76
C ASN A 49 -6.72 4.86 -8.87
N ALA A 50 -5.65 4.55 -8.13
CA ALA A 50 -5.06 3.22 -8.11
C ALA A 50 -6.03 2.18 -7.53
N LEU A 51 -6.73 2.51 -6.44
CA LEU A 51 -7.74 1.64 -5.84
C LEU A 51 -8.93 1.42 -6.79
N GLN A 52 -9.38 2.45 -7.49
CA GLN A 52 -10.45 2.32 -8.50
C GLN A 52 -10.04 1.40 -9.67
N GLN A 53 -8.80 1.50 -10.15
CA GLN A 53 -8.30 0.62 -11.20
C GLN A 53 -8.19 -0.84 -10.73
N SER A 54 -7.65 -1.07 -9.54
CA SER A 54 -7.53 -2.43 -8.98
C SER A 54 -8.91 -3.05 -8.72
N THR A 55 -9.86 -2.28 -8.18
CA THR A 55 -11.23 -2.76 -7.96
C THR A 55 -11.98 -3.05 -9.26
N ALA A 56 -11.80 -2.23 -10.31
CA ALA A 56 -12.36 -2.51 -11.63
C ALA A 56 -11.78 -3.78 -12.26
N GLN A 57 -10.46 -4.01 -12.13
CA GLN A 57 -9.81 -5.25 -12.58
C GLN A 57 -10.36 -6.47 -11.82
N MET A 58 -10.53 -6.36 -10.49
CA MET A 58 -11.12 -7.44 -9.69
C MET A 58 -12.60 -7.70 -10.02
N ALA A 59 -13.38 -6.65 -10.32
CA ALA A 59 -14.76 -6.80 -10.75
C ALA A 59 -14.87 -7.59 -12.07
N ASN A 60 -13.96 -7.32 -13.03
CA ASN A 60 -13.87 -8.09 -14.27
C ASN A 60 -13.53 -9.57 -14.03
N LEU A 61 -12.75 -9.90 -12.99
CA LEU A 61 -12.43 -11.28 -12.61
C LEU A 61 -13.58 -11.97 -11.87
N ARG A 62 -14.35 -11.25 -11.05
CA ARG A 62 -15.49 -11.79 -10.29
C ARG A 62 -16.70 -12.14 -11.17
N GLY A 63 -16.80 -11.53 -12.35
CA GLY A 63 -17.83 -11.85 -13.35
C GLY A 63 -17.45 -12.97 -14.32
N GLN A 64 -16.20 -13.46 -14.30
CA GLN A 64 -15.83 -14.57 -15.16
C GLN A 64 -16.38 -15.88 -14.58
N PRO A 65 -17.14 -16.67 -15.37
CA PRO A 65 -17.56 -17.99 -14.92
C PRO A 65 -16.32 -18.79 -14.54
N ALA A 66 -16.40 -19.51 -13.42
CA ALA A 66 -15.35 -20.45 -13.03
C ALA A 66 -15.01 -21.33 -14.24
N ARG A 67 -13.71 -21.40 -14.60
CA ARG A 67 -13.23 -22.15 -15.76
C ARG A 67 -13.86 -23.55 -15.75
N SER A 68 -14.56 -23.89 -16.82
CA SER A 68 -15.18 -25.20 -16.96
C SER A 68 -14.13 -26.31 -16.79
N LYS A 69 -14.55 -27.45 -16.22
CA LYS A 69 -13.67 -28.61 -16.08
C LYS A 69 -13.14 -29.00 -17.47
N ILE A 70 -11.83 -28.97 -17.64
CA ILE A 70 -11.17 -29.37 -18.88
C ILE A 70 -11.35 -30.89 -19.04
N SER A 71 -11.96 -31.36 -20.13
CA SER A 71 -12.23 -32.79 -20.35
C SER A 71 -10.95 -33.63 -20.54
N HIS A 72 -9.98 -33.11 -21.29
CA HIS A 72 -8.70 -33.78 -21.57
C HIS A 72 -7.51 -32.93 -21.09
N MET A 73 -6.55 -33.52 -20.37
CA MET A 73 -5.30 -32.80 -20.04
C MET A 73 -4.43 -32.76 -21.30
N SER A 74 -4.17 -31.57 -21.84
CA SER A 74 -3.16 -31.43 -22.89
C SER A 74 -1.79 -31.74 -22.29
N SER A 75 -1.00 -32.55 -22.99
CA SER A 75 0.41 -32.82 -22.70
C SER A 75 1.31 -31.64 -23.07
N GLU A 76 0.76 -30.62 -23.74
CA GLU A 76 1.50 -29.43 -24.13
C GLU A 76 1.75 -28.52 -22.93
N VAL A 77 3.02 -28.15 -22.76
CA VAL A 77 3.48 -27.28 -21.69
C VAL A 77 3.39 -25.84 -22.20
N THR A 78 2.26 -25.19 -21.94
CA THR A 78 1.99 -23.79 -22.28
C THR A 78 1.61 -22.98 -21.04
N ASP A 79 1.83 -21.67 -21.06
CA ASP A 79 1.55 -20.80 -19.90
C ASP A 79 0.06 -20.75 -19.52
N ASN A 80 -0.83 -21.02 -20.48
CA ASN A 80 -2.29 -21.02 -20.28
C ASN A 80 -2.85 -22.36 -19.76
N ASN A 81 -2.02 -23.40 -19.69
CA ASN A 81 -2.38 -24.70 -19.16
C ASN A 81 -2.03 -24.78 -17.66
N PRO A 82 -3.02 -24.88 -16.76
CA PRO A 82 -2.78 -24.91 -15.31
C PRO A 82 -2.00 -26.16 -14.86
N TYR A 83 -1.90 -27.17 -15.73
CA TYR A 83 -1.18 -28.42 -15.45
C TYR A 83 0.23 -28.46 -16.03
N SER A 84 0.66 -27.45 -16.79
CA SER A 84 2.01 -27.38 -17.39
C SER A 84 3.13 -27.62 -16.38
N ARG A 85 2.98 -27.09 -15.16
CA ARG A 85 3.95 -27.31 -14.07
C ARG A 85 4.01 -28.77 -13.63
N LEU A 86 2.85 -29.45 -13.54
CA LEU A 86 2.80 -30.86 -13.22
C LEU A 86 3.32 -31.73 -14.37
N MET A 87 3.13 -31.29 -15.62
CA MET A 87 3.73 -31.93 -16.80
C MET A 87 5.25 -31.85 -16.77
N ALA A 88 5.82 -30.69 -16.45
CA ALA A 88 7.27 -30.55 -16.28
C ALA A 88 7.80 -31.51 -15.21
N LEU A 89 7.14 -31.56 -14.04
CA LEU A 89 7.54 -32.45 -12.94
C LEU A 89 7.38 -33.94 -13.29
N LYS A 90 6.40 -34.31 -14.12
CA LYS A 90 6.26 -35.67 -14.66
C LYS A 90 7.42 -36.02 -15.58
N THR A 91 7.80 -35.12 -16.50
CA THR A 91 8.93 -35.32 -17.42
C THR A 91 10.27 -35.45 -16.67
N MET A 92 10.41 -34.78 -15.52
CA MET A 92 11.56 -34.92 -14.63
C MET A 92 11.54 -36.20 -13.76
N GLY A 93 10.49 -37.03 -13.86
CA GLY A 93 10.33 -38.25 -13.07
C GLY A 93 9.97 -38.04 -11.60
N ILE A 94 9.70 -36.79 -11.18
CA ILE A 94 9.34 -36.43 -9.79
C ILE A 94 7.89 -36.84 -9.50
N VAL A 95 6.98 -36.62 -10.45
CA VAL A 95 5.57 -36.96 -10.33
C VAL A 95 5.24 -38.15 -11.23
N LYS A 96 4.90 -39.30 -10.63
CA LYS A 96 4.61 -40.53 -11.39
C LYS A 96 3.24 -40.47 -12.08
N ASN A 97 2.18 -40.23 -11.31
CA ASN A 97 0.81 -40.19 -11.81
C ASN A 97 0.14 -38.87 -11.44
N TYR A 98 0.29 -37.88 -12.30
CA TYR A 98 -0.32 -36.56 -12.14
C TYR A 98 -1.84 -36.57 -12.38
N GLU A 99 -2.40 -37.55 -13.09
CA GLU A 99 -3.83 -37.56 -13.45
C GLU A 99 -4.71 -37.83 -12.23
N ILE A 100 -4.15 -38.51 -11.22
CA ILE A 100 -4.82 -38.82 -9.96
C ILE A 100 -5.31 -37.55 -9.24
N ILE A 101 -4.66 -36.39 -9.43
CA ILE A 101 -5.07 -35.14 -8.78
C ILE A 101 -6.50 -34.74 -9.14
N ARG A 102 -7.03 -35.20 -10.29
CA ARG A 102 -8.39 -34.92 -10.74
C ARG A 102 -9.46 -35.59 -9.88
N THR A 103 -9.10 -36.63 -9.12
CA THR A 103 -10.02 -37.31 -8.20
C THR A 103 -10.11 -36.63 -6.84
N PHE A 104 -9.29 -35.60 -6.60
CA PHE A 104 -9.24 -34.88 -5.33
C PHE A 104 -9.65 -33.42 -5.50
N SER A 105 -10.11 -32.80 -4.42
CA SER A 105 -10.18 -31.35 -4.31
C SER A 105 -8.77 -30.82 -4.01
N VAL A 106 -8.17 -30.10 -4.96
CA VAL A 106 -6.78 -29.64 -4.89
C VAL A 106 -6.74 -28.11 -4.88
N ALA A 107 -5.94 -27.55 -3.97
CA ALA A 107 -5.57 -26.14 -3.98
C ALA A 107 -4.11 -25.99 -4.44
N ILE A 108 -3.84 -25.06 -5.35
CA ILE A 108 -2.48 -24.74 -5.82
C ILE A 108 -2.04 -23.47 -5.10
N VAL A 109 -0.93 -23.55 -4.36
CA VAL A 109 -0.33 -22.41 -3.65
C VAL A 109 1.03 -22.11 -4.28
N GLY A 110 1.24 -20.87 -4.69
CA GLY A 110 2.55 -20.39 -5.12
C GLY A 110 3.33 -19.88 -3.90
N MET A 111 4.50 -20.46 -3.65
CA MET A 111 5.51 -19.84 -2.79
C MET A 111 6.35 -18.96 -3.73
N GLY A 112 6.25 -17.63 -3.54
CA GLY A 112 7.03 -16.65 -4.29
C GLY A 112 8.50 -16.68 -3.92
#